data_AF-M5IP79-F1
#
_entry.id   AF-M5IP79-F1
#
_cell.length_a   1.000
_cell.length_b   1.000
_cell.length_c   1.000
_cell.angle_alpha   90.00
_cell.angle_beta   90.00
_cell.angle_gamma   90.00
#
_symmetry.space_group_name_H-M   'P 1'
#
loop_
_entity.id
_entity.type
_entity.pdbx_description
1 polymer ?
#
loop_
_entity_poly.entity_id
_entity_poly.type
_entity_poly.pdbx_seq_one_letter_code
_entity_poly.pdbx_strand_id
1 'polypeptide(L)'
;MSSIAFYAVICVVVALVLYTQIQKITRKIDENGTLANNSPEAVRQISVQKYKDFCEIINGELRELKMKALYDDALKNEDLKEKFLESLSEMSKKLTFIETMNTARNPDKWESELFEVLSRLDDLVTENFKDGERAGDEIRERLGAEFSKLQN
;
A
#
# COMPACT_ATOMS: atom_id res chain seq x y z
N MET A 1 -25.05 2.47 -18.02
CA MET A 1 -24.93 1.62 -16.81
C MET A 1 -23.64 2.03 -16.13
N SER A 2 -23.75 2.39 -14.86
CA SER A 2 -23.00 3.46 -14.22
C SER A 2 -21.56 3.10 -13.86
N SER A 3 -20.63 4.02 -14.15
CA SER A 3 -19.19 4.02 -13.80
C SER A 3 -18.90 4.02 -12.29
N ILE A 4 -19.91 3.84 -11.45
CA ILE A 4 -19.82 3.75 -9.98
C ILE A 4 -19.37 2.35 -9.54
N ALA A 5 -19.50 1.32 -10.40
CA ALA A 5 -19.19 -0.06 -10.03
C ALA A 5 -17.67 -0.39 -9.99
N PHE A 6 -16.80 0.40 -10.61
CA PHE A 6 -15.35 0.12 -10.65
C PHE A 6 -14.53 0.78 -9.53
N TYR A 7 -15.02 1.87 -8.94
CA TYR A 7 -14.33 2.57 -7.85
C TYR A 7 -14.47 1.91 -6.47
N ALA A 8 -15.23 0.83 -6.34
CA ALA A 8 -15.50 0.18 -5.05
C ALA A 8 -14.61 -1.04 -4.75
N VAL A 9 -13.82 -1.53 -5.70
CA VAL A 9 -13.23 -2.87 -5.58
C VAL A 9 -11.93 -2.89 -4.75
N ILE A 10 -11.17 -1.80 -4.68
CA ILE A 10 -9.78 -1.88 -4.20
C ILE A 10 -9.58 -1.42 -2.75
N CYS A 11 -10.38 -0.49 -2.25
CA CYS A 11 -10.39 -0.15 -0.82
C CYS A 11 -10.93 -1.29 0.07
N VAL A 12 -11.66 -2.23 -0.55
CA VAL A 12 -12.32 -3.34 0.16
C VAL A 12 -11.41 -4.56 0.27
N VAL A 13 -10.46 -4.80 -0.65
CA VAL A 13 -9.61 -6.01 -0.64
C VAL A 13 -8.49 -5.91 0.41
N VAL A 14 -7.79 -4.77 0.54
CA VAL A 14 -6.75 -4.60 1.57
C VAL A 14 -7.37 -4.56 2.97
N ALA A 15 -8.48 -3.83 3.15
CA ALA A 15 -9.21 -3.77 4.41
C ALA A 15 -9.88 -5.12 4.79
N LEU A 16 -10.43 -5.89 3.84
CA LEU A 16 -10.97 -7.24 4.12
C LEU A 16 -9.88 -8.24 4.50
N VAL A 17 -8.72 -8.18 3.87
CA VAL A 17 -7.63 -9.13 4.15
C VAL A 17 -6.99 -8.84 5.51
N LEU A 18 -6.95 -7.58 5.95
CA LEU A 18 -6.50 -7.18 7.27
C LEU A 18 -7.54 -7.51 8.37
N TYR A 19 -8.81 -7.15 8.16
CA TYR A 19 -9.92 -7.38 9.11
C TYR A 19 -10.16 -8.88 9.39
N THR A 20 -10.08 -9.74 8.37
CA THR A 20 -10.34 -11.18 8.52
C THR A 20 -9.24 -11.94 9.28
N GLN A 21 -8.03 -11.39 9.41
CA GLN A 21 -6.90 -12.11 9.99
C GLN A 21 -6.60 -11.76 11.45
N ILE A 22 -6.87 -10.53 11.90
CA ILE A 22 -6.86 -10.23 13.35
C ILE A 22 -7.86 -11.14 14.07
N GLN A 23 -9.04 -11.36 13.48
CA GLN A 23 -10.03 -12.30 14.02
C GLN A 23 -9.61 -13.77 13.88
N LYS A 24 -9.05 -14.22 12.76
CA LYS A 24 -8.62 -15.63 12.58
C LYS A 24 -7.44 -16.02 13.46
N ILE A 25 -6.46 -15.12 13.67
CA ILE A 25 -5.31 -15.37 14.53
C ILE A 25 -5.75 -15.37 15.99
N THR A 26 -6.60 -14.43 16.42
CA THR A 26 -7.19 -14.41 17.76
C THR A 26 -8.02 -15.67 18.03
N ARG A 27 -8.75 -16.19 17.04
CA ARG A 27 -9.61 -17.37 17.20
C ARG A 27 -8.84 -18.70 17.16
N LYS A 28 -7.77 -18.80 16.38
CA LYS A 28 -6.89 -20.00 16.36
C LYS A 28 -6.04 -20.15 17.63
N ILE A 29 -5.81 -19.06 18.37
CA ILE A 29 -5.17 -19.09 19.70
C ILE A 29 -6.07 -19.81 20.72
N ASP A 30 -7.38 -19.64 20.61
CA ASP A 30 -8.36 -20.23 21.54
C ASP A 30 -8.54 -21.74 21.32
N GLU A 31 -8.42 -22.21 20.07
CA GLU A 31 -8.72 -23.61 19.72
C GLU A 31 -7.52 -24.57 19.84
N ASN A 32 -6.28 -24.13 19.60
CA ASN A 32 -5.18 -25.07 19.35
C ASN A 32 -3.98 -25.04 20.32
N GLY A 33 -3.95 -24.20 21.36
CA GLY A 33 -3.08 -24.34 22.55
C GLY A 33 -1.55 -24.51 22.37
N THR A 34 -1.02 -24.57 21.15
CA THR A 34 0.39 -24.84 20.87
C THR A 34 0.82 -24.13 19.60
N LEU A 35 1.40 -22.95 19.78
CA LEU A 35 2.63 -22.55 19.10
C LEU A 35 3.45 -21.75 20.11
N ALA A 36 4.57 -22.35 20.53
CA ALA A 36 5.58 -21.73 21.37
C ALA A 36 6.03 -20.39 20.74
N ASN A 37 6.20 -19.36 21.57
CA ASN A 37 6.75 -18.02 21.28
C ASN A 37 5.76 -16.85 21.09
N ASN A 38 4.53 -16.93 21.61
CA ASN A 38 3.54 -15.85 21.49
C ASN A 38 3.40 -15.01 22.78
N SER A 39 4.26 -14.00 22.95
CA SER A 39 3.81 -12.76 23.61
C SER A 39 2.94 -11.99 22.60
N PRO A 40 1.87 -11.28 23.02
CA PRO A 40 1.17 -10.31 22.18
C PRO A 40 2.10 -9.34 21.43
N GLU A 41 3.30 -9.14 21.97
CA GLU A 41 4.37 -8.35 21.38
C GLU A 41 5.01 -8.99 20.13
N ALA A 42 5.21 -10.32 20.10
CA ALA A 42 5.81 -11.01 18.95
C ALA A 42 4.86 -10.99 17.73
N VAL A 43 3.56 -11.19 17.95
CA VAL A 43 2.53 -11.09 16.91
C VAL A 43 2.46 -9.66 16.36
N ARG A 44 2.56 -8.65 17.23
CA ARG A 44 2.63 -7.24 16.81
C ARG A 44 3.90 -6.95 16.00
N GLN A 45 5.06 -7.44 16.42
CA GLN A 45 6.30 -7.24 15.67
C GLN A 45 6.24 -7.85 14.27
N ILE A 46 5.62 -9.03 14.11
CA ILE A 46 5.39 -9.65 12.80
C ILE A 46 4.49 -8.75 11.93
N SER A 47 3.40 -8.19 12.49
CA SER A 47 2.54 -7.26 11.72
C SER A 47 3.27 -5.98 11.30
N VAL A 48 4.13 -5.44 12.16
CA VAL A 48 4.90 -4.22 11.89
C VAL A 48 5.97 -4.46 10.82
N GLN A 49 6.66 -5.61 10.86
CA GLN A 49 7.64 -5.95 9.83
C GLN A 49 6.98 -6.05 8.46
N LYS A 50 5.79 -6.68 8.37
CA LYS A 50 5.03 -6.75 7.11
C LYS A 50 4.70 -5.37 6.54
N TYR A 51 4.31 -4.42 7.39
CA TYR A 51 4.04 -3.06 6.92
C TYR A 51 5.30 -2.35 6.43
N LYS A 52 6.45 -2.56 7.09
CA LYS A 52 7.74 -2.04 6.62
C LYS A 52 8.14 -2.64 5.27
N ASP A 53 8.01 -3.95 5.11
CA ASP A 53 8.31 -4.63 3.85
C ASP A 53 7.39 -4.11 2.73
N PHE A 54 6.13 -3.80 3.06
CA PHE A 54 5.21 -3.20 2.11
C PHE A 54 5.54 -1.74 1.77
N CYS A 55 6.02 -0.93 2.72
CA CYS A 55 6.56 0.41 2.43
C CYS A 55 7.69 0.35 1.40
N GLU A 56 8.59 -0.63 1.51
CA GLU A 56 9.68 -0.83 0.54
C GLU A 56 9.16 -1.20 -0.85
N ILE A 57 8.13 -2.05 -0.94
CA ILE A 57 7.46 -2.38 -2.21
C ILE A 57 6.85 -1.14 -2.85
N ILE A 58 6.12 -0.33 -2.07
CA ILE A 58 5.52 0.92 -2.58
C ILE A 58 6.63 1.88 -3.04
N ASN A 59 7.70 2.05 -2.25
CA ASN A 59 8.85 2.86 -2.65
C ASN A 59 9.49 2.36 -3.96
N GLY A 60 9.51 1.04 -4.20
CA GLY A 60 9.90 0.45 -5.48
C GLY A 60 9.04 0.95 -6.64
N GLU A 61 7.72 0.87 -6.49
CA GLU A 61 6.77 1.36 -7.50
C GLU A 61 6.90 2.87 -7.74
N LEU A 62 7.10 3.68 -6.69
CA LEU A 62 7.36 5.12 -6.83
C LEU A 62 8.62 5.39 -7.67
N ARG A 63 9.67 4.58 -7.51
CA ARG A 63 10.89 4.68 -8.32
C ARG A 63 10.62 4.32 -9.78
N GLU A 64 9.82 3.29 -10.05
CA GLU A 64 9.42 2.93 -11.41
C GLU A 64 8.61 4.05 -12.09
N LEU A 65 7.64 4.63 -11.38
CA LEU A 65 6.85 5.76 -11.86
C LEU A 65 7.72 6.99 -12.15
N LYS A 66 8.71 7.25 -11.30
CA LYS A 66 9.70 8.29 -11.54
C LYS A 66 10.47 8.04 -12.84
N MET A 67 10.89 6.80 -13.10
CA MET A 67 11.59 6.46 -14.35
C MET A 67 10.69 6.66 -15.56
N LYS A 68 9.43 6.20 -15.52
CA LYS A 68 8.45 6.40 -16.58
C LYS A 68 8.21 7.88 -16.89
N ALA A 69 8.09 8.70 -15.86
CA ALA A 69 7.92 10.15 -16.01
C ALA A 69 9.17 10.86 -16.57
N LEU A 70 10.37 10.33 -16.29
CA LEU A 70 11.62 10.91 -16.76
C LEU A 70 11.92 10.53 -18.22
N TYR A 71 11.59 9.31 -18.64
CA TYR A 71 12.14 8.70 -19.86
C TYR A 71 11.11 8.15 -20.85
N ASP A 72 9.89 7.81 -20.41
CA ASP A 72 8.95 7.01 -21.23
C ASP A 72 7.77 7.81 -21.81
N ASP A 73 7.85 9.15 -21.80
CA ASP A 73 6.78 10.05 -22.28
C ASP A 73 5.38 9.63 -21.76
N ALA A 74 5.34 9.20 -20.48
CA ALA A 74 4.18 8.58 -19.87
C ALA A 74 3.12 9.60 -19.39
N LEU A 75 3.50 10.86 -19.21
CA LEU A 75 2.66 11.92 -18.65
C LEU A 75 1.78 12.59 -19.72
N LYS A 76 0.56 13.00 -19.34
CA LYS A 76 -0.38 13.72 -20.23
C LYS A 76 0.19 15.03 -20.76
N ASN A 77 0.97 15.73 -19.94
CA ASN A 77 1.63 16.98 -20.29
C ASN A 77 3.01 17.04 -19.62
N GLU A 78 4.01 17.50 -20.36
CA GLU A 78 5.38 17.69 -19.88
C GLU A 78 5.45 18.76 -18.78
N ASP A 79 4.57 19.75 -18.78
CA ASP A 79 4.48 20.77 -17.72
C ASP A 79 4.10 20.18 -16.35
N LEU A 80 3.49 18.98 -16.32
CA LEU A 80 3.13 18.29 -15.08
C LEU A 80 4.31 17.54 -14.47
N LYS A 81 5.42 17.38 -15.21
CA LYS A 81 6.54 16.54 -14.82
C LYS A 81 7.14 16.96 -13.49
N GLU A 82 7.40 18.24 -13.29
CA GLU A 82 8.01 18.74 -12.04
C GLU A 82 7.11 18.44 -10.84
N LYS A 83 5.82 18.80 -10.92
CA LYS A 83 4.83 18.57 -9.86
C LYS A 83 4.61 17.09 -9.57
N PHE A 84 4.61 16.26 -10.61
CA PHE A 84 4.49 14.81 -10.49
C PHE A 84 5.69 14.23 -9.73
N LEU A 85 6.91 14.61 -10.11
CA LEU A 85 8.14 14.17 -9.45
C LEU A 85 8.24 14.65 -7.99
N GLU A 86 7.79 15.87 -7.71
CA GLU A 86 7.67 16.38 -6.34
C GLU A 86 6.68 15.55 -5.52
N SER A 87 5.51 15.24 -6.08
CA SER A 87 4.49 14.42 -5.40
C SER A 87 4.99 13.01 -5.08
N LEU A 88 5.76 12.38 -5.98
CA LEU A 88 6.42 11.10 -5.69
C LEU A 88 7.46 11.21 -4.56
N SER A 89 8.22 12.30 -4.52
CA SER A 89 9.21 12.57 -3.47
C SER A 89 8.54 12.76 -2.10
N GLU A 90 7.43 13.51 -2.05
CA GLU A 90 6.63 13.67 -0.85
C GLU A 90 6.06 12.34 -0.34
N MET A 91 5.55 11.50 -1.23
CA MET A 91 5.03 10.19 -0.86
C MET A 91 6.13 9.28 -0.29
N SER A 92 7.31 9.27 -0.90
CA SER A 92 8.45 8.51 -0.36
C SER A 92 8.87 9.01 1.04
N LYS A 93 8.90 10.32 1.25
CA LYS A 93 9.14 10.91 2.59
C LYS A 93 8.04 10.50 3.58
N LYS A 94 6.78 10.45 3.16
CA LYS A 94 5.66 9.99 4.00
C LYS A 94 5.83 8.52 4.38
N LEU A 95 6.22 7.64 3.45
CA LEU A 95 6.53 6.24 3.75
C LEU A 95 7.65 6.12 4.80
N THR A 96 8.77 6.84 4.62
CA THR A 96 9.85 6.89 5.62
C THR A 96 9.38 7.40 6.98
N PHE A 97 8.48 8.39 6.99
CA PHE A 97 7.88 8.87 8.24
C PHE A 97 7.04 7.78 8.91
N ILE A 98 6.16 7.09 8.17
CA ILE A 98 5.34 5.98 8.68
C ILE A 98 6.22 4.88 9.30
N GLU A 99 7.34 4.56 8.66
CA GLU A 99 8.30 3.54 9.14
C GLU A 99 9.03 3.93 10.43
N THR A 100 9.29 5.23 10.60
CA THR A 100 10.06 5.78 11.72
C THR A 100 9.18 6.26 12.87
N MET A 101 7.88 6.47 12.62
CA MET A 101 6.92 6.66 13.71
C MET A 101 6.96 5.44 14.63
N ASN A 102 6.86 5.66 15.95
CA ASN A 102 6.69 4.58 16.93
C ASN A 102 5.27 3.96 16.88
N THR A 103 4.77 3.73 15.67
CA THR A 103 3.50 3.09 15.30
C THR A 103 3.56 1.58 15.52
N ALA A 104 4.71 1.02 15.93
CA ALA A 104 4.89 -0.40 16.25
C ALA A 104 3.85 -0.97 17.25
N ARG A 105 3.10 -0.10 17.94
CA ARG A 105 2.07 -0.47 18.91
C ARG A 105 0.63 -0.36 18.40
N ASN A 106 0.38 0.26 17.24
CA ASN A 106 -0.97 0.51 16.72
C ASN A 106 -1.09 0.13 15.22
N PRO A 107 -1.49 -1.12 14.92
CA PRO A 107 -1.76 -1.59 13.56
C PRO A 107 -2.76 -0.72 12.80
N ASP A 108 -3.86 -0.30 13.44
CA ASP A 108 -4.89 0.53 12.79
C ASP A 108 -4.32 1.84 12.24
N LYS A 109 -3.32 2.40 12.94
CA LYS A 109 -2.62 3.61 12.47
C LYS A 109 -1.75 3.33 11.25
N TRP A 110 -1.06 2.19 11.18
CA TRP A 110 -0.33 1.80 9.97
C TRP A 110 -1.26 1.66 8.78
N GLU A 111 -2.38 0.98 8.97
CA GLU A 111 -3.36 0.71 7.92
C GLU A 111 -3.95 2.01 7.37
N SER A 112 -4.35 2.93 8.24
CA SER A 112 -4.87 4.24 7.84
C SER A 112 -3.84 5.07 7.06
N GLU A 113 -2.59 5.09 7.51
CA GLU A 113 -1.53 5.89 6.86
C GLU A 113 -1.13 5.31 5.49
N LEU A 114 -1.00 3.98 5.41
CA LEU A 114 -0.73 3.28 4.15
C LEU A 114 -1.89 3.42 3.17
N PHE A 115 -3.13 3.35 3.65
CA PHE A 115 -4.31 3.58 2.83
C PHE A 115 -4.28 4.98 2.18
N GLU A 116 -3.94 6.01 2.95
CA GLU A 116 -3.85 7.37 2.42
C GLU A 116 -2.73 7.51 1.38
N VAL A 117 -1.57 6.86 1.60
CA VAL A 117 -0.49 6.81 0.59
C VAL A 117 -0.95 6.15 -0.70
N LEU A 118 -1.59 4.98 -0.60
CA LEU A 118 -2.07 4.23 -1.77
C LEU A 118 -3.17 4.99 -2.52
N SER A 119 -4.05 5.68 -1.81
CA SER A 119 -5.11 6.50 -2.41
C SER A 119 -4.51 7.67 -3.19
N ARG A 120 -3.56 8.40 -2.58
CA ARG A 120 -2.81 9.48 -3.26
C ARG A 120 -2.04 8.96 -4.47
N LEU A 121 -1.49 7.75 -4.40
CA LEU A 121 -0.78 7.15 -5.52
C LEU A 121 -1.72 6.86 -6.70
N ASP A 122 -2.89 6.28 -6.42
CA ASP A 122 -3.92 6.00 -7.43
C ASP A 122 -4.39 7.31 -8.12
N ASP A 123 -4.72 8.32 -7.31
CA ASP A 123 -5.09 9.65 -7.81
C ASP A 123 -3.96 10.27 -8.66
N LEU A 124 -2.72 10.24 -8.16
CA LEU A 124 -1.59 10.83 -8.88
C LEU A 124 -1.39 10.16 -10.24
N VAL A 125 -1.49 8.84 -10.33
CA VAL A 125 -1.31 8.11 -11.60
C VAL A 125 -2.47 8.38 -12.55
N THR A 126 -3.71 8.21 -12.09
CA THR A 126 -4.92 8.37 -12.91
C THR A 126 -5.05 9.79 -13.48
N GLU A 127 -4.67 10.80 -12.69
CA GLU A 127 -4.71 12.20 -13.10
C GLU A 127 -3.59 12.59 -14.08
N ASN A 128 -2.39 12.01 -13.94
CA ASN A 128 -1.20 12.52 -14.65
C ASN A 128 -0.73 11.67 -15.84
N PHE A 129 -1.08 10.38 -15.93
CA PHE A 129 -0.61 9.48 -17.00
C PHE A 129 -1.51 9.49 -18.23
N LYS A 130 -0.94 9.41 -19.44
CA LYS A 130 -1.71 9.41 -20.71
C LYS A 130 -2.84 8.39 -20.74
N ASP A 131 -2.58 7.21 -20.18
CA ASP A 131 -3.55 6.13 -19.98
C ASP A 131 -3.67 5.82 -18.49
N GLY A 132 -4.10 6.83 -17.72
CA GLY A 132 -4.06 6.82 -16.26
C GLY A 132 -4.90 5.74 -15.60
N GLU A 133 -6.09 5.43 -16.14
CA GLU A 133 -6.95 4.36 -15.60
C GLU A 133 -6.27 3.00 -15.75
N ARG A 134 -5.76 2.65 -16.94
CA ARG A 134 -5.03 1.38 -17.13
C ARG A 134 -3.76 1.31 -16.28
N ALA A 135 -3.00 2.40 -16.21
CA ALA A 135 -1.80 2.45 -15.39
C ALA A 135 -2.14 2.27 -13.90
N GLY A 136 -3.22 2.88 -13.41
CA GLY A 136 -3.74 2.69 -12.07
C GLY A 136 -4.14 1.24 -11.80
N ASP A 137 -4.91 0.62 -12.70
CA ASP A 137 -5.28 -0.80 -12.62
C ASP A 137 -4.07 -1.71 -12.47
N GLU A 138 -3.08 -1.57 -13.36
CA GLU A 138 -1.87 -2.39 -13.34
C GLU A 138 -1.06 -2.23 -12.05
N ILE A 139 -0.98 -1.01 -11.51
CA ILE A 139 -0.31 -0.74 -10.23
C ILE A 139 -1.07 -1.39 -9.08
N ARG A 140 -2.40 -1.26 -9.06
CA ARG A 140 -3.25 -1.84 -8.01
C ARG A 140 -3.14 -3.36 -8.01
N GLU A 141 -3.14 -4.00 -9.18
CA GLU A 141 -2.94 -5.44 -9.32
C GLU A 141 -1.55 -5.88 -8.83
N ARG A 142 -0.48 -5.17 -9.23
CA ARG A 142 0.89 -5.49 -8.78
C ARG A 142 1.04 -5.34 -7.27
N LEU A 143 0.63 -4.22 -6.71
CA LEU A 143 0.74 -3.96 -5.27
C LEU A 143 -0.11 -4.94 -4.47
N GLY A 144 -1.31 -5.29 -4.94
CA GLY A 144 -2.15 -6.31 -4.33
C GLY A 144 -1.50 -7.70 -4.34
N ALA A 145 -0.85 -8.07 -5.46
CA ALA A 145 -0.13 -9.33 -5.58
C ALA A 145 1.11 -9.38 -4.66
N GLU A 146 1.93 -8.33 -4.64
CA GLU A 146 3.11 -8.23 -3.76
C GLU A 146 2.71 -8.26 -2.28
N PHE A 147 1.67 -7.53 -1.89
CA PHE A 147 1.18 -7.57 -0.52
C PHE A 147 0.67 -8.96 -0.12
N SER A 148 0.03 -9.68 -1.04
CA SER A 148 -0.43 -11.05 -0.81
C SER A 148 0.72 -12.03 -0.60
N LYS A 149 1.89 -11.80 -1.23
CA LYS A 149 3.09 -12.62 -1.00
C LYS A 149 3.65 -12.44 0.41
N LEU A 150 3.51 -11.26 1.01
CA LEU A 150 3.89 -11.00 2.41
C LEU A 150 2.98 -11.72 3.43
N GLN A 151 1.92 -12.38 2.97
CA GLN A 151 0.98 -13.13 3.82
C GLN A 151 1.28 -14.63 3.91
N ASN A 152 2.09 -15.17 2.99
CA ASN A 152 2.51 -16.57 2.95
C ASN A 152 3.91 -16.74 3.55
#